data_AF-T2INT3-F1
#
_entry.id   AF-T2INT3-F1
#
_cell.length_a   1.000
_cell.length_b   1.000
_cell.length_c   1.000
_cell.angle_alpha   90.00
_cell.angle_beta   90.00
_cell.angle_gamma   90.00
#
_symmetry.space_group_name_H-M   'P 1'
#
loop_
_entity.id
_entity.type
_entity.pdbx_description
1 polymer ?
#
loop_
_entity_poly.entity_id
_entity_poly.type
_entity_poly.pdbx_seq_one_letter_code
_entity_poly.pdbx_strand_id
1 'polypeptide(L)'
;MVETPSEIIIAQAGDISNLDHNSQTIVFDHEFTNPVIFAQPLSYNGSDASTIRITDIQGDRFSVKLQETNLRNQETNEGNHLKETSGFLVLEKGIWELSDGTIIEVGTTTTDATTKSGWESITFNHDFDDAPIILTQVQTDNDATFVQTRQKNITENGFELALEEEEAYLNTGHGAETIAWLAISPGQGDWDGNAFMAGNTGDQVTHNWHTVDFGNLFNNAPKFFGNIASYDGPDSAGLRAKNLSSGSVEIKIDEDTSKDSEVDHTTEEIGFLAIEATGTLEGSENTDALTGLVVNQAGTVNNDTFIVGDAQKSFYDSYGQQDYLEISGFSSSQDLIQLYGAVGDYSVGVSPYDSNDQGIFLEVAGMKDELVAIVKNSNNLDLNSNDFVFV
;
A
#
# COMPACT_ATOMS: atom_id res chain seq x y z
N MET A 1 -24.95 -20.10 9.33
CA MET A 1 -24.68 -18.79 9.96
C MET A 1 -23.32 -18.43 9.43
N VAL A 2 -23.22 -17.36 8.63
CA VAL A 2 -21.92 -16.81 8.26
C VAL A 2 -21.38 -16.21 9.56
N GLU A 3 -20.24 -16.70 10.05
CA GLU A 3 -19.54 -16.03 11.13
C GLU A 3 -19.17 -14.64 10.62
N THR A 4 -19.64 -13.59 11.31
CA THR A 4 -19.08 -12.26 11.11
C THR A 4 -17.60 -12.34 11.48
N PRO A 5 -16.67 -11.93 10.60
CA PRO A 5 -15.25 -11.95 10.93
C PRO A 5 -15.00 -11.13 12.20
N SER A 6 -14.07 -11.58 13.04
CA SER A 6 -13.80 -10.90 14.31
C SER A 6 -13.05 -9.60 14.05
N GLU A 7 -13.64 -8.48 14.47
CA GLU A 7 -12.95 -7.20 14.54
C GLU A 7 -11.77 -7.31 15.52
N ILE A 8 -10.60 -6.84 15.08
CA ILE A 8 -9.38 -6.74 15.87
C ILE A 8 -8.78 -5.35 15.68
N ILE A 9 -7.95 -4.91 16.63
CA ILE A 9 -7.20 -3.64 16.48
C ILE A 9 -6.19 -3.82 15.36
N ILE A 10 -6.33 -3.05 14.29
CA ILE A 10 -5.45 -3.12 13.11
C ILE A 10 -4.71 -1.82 12.86
N ALA A 11 -5.11 -0.72 13.49
CA ALA A 11 -4.47 0.56 13.29
C ALA A 11 -4.51 1.45 14.54
N GLN A 12 -3.69 2.49 14.53
CA GLN A 12 -3.75 3.59 15.49
C GLN A 12 -3.41 4.91 14.81
N ALA A 13 -4.23 5.93 15.06
CA ALA A 13 -4.01 7.29 14.58
C ALA A 13 -3.66 8.25 15.73
N GLY A 14 -2.76 9.20 15.47
CA GLY A 14 -2.37 10.21 16.45
C GLY A 14 -1.63 11.40 15.85
N ASP A 15 -1.12 12.28 16.71
CA ASP A 15 -0.39 13.49 16.30
C ASP A 15 1.09 13.40 16.71
N ILE A 16 1.96 13.86 15.82
CA ILE A 16 3.35 14.18 16.09
C ILE A 16 3.45 15.69 16.24
N SER A 17 3.90 16.17 17.40
CA SER A 17 4.05 17.60 17.67
C SER A 17 5.48 17.98 17.98
N ASN A 18 5.86 19.22 17.67
CA ASN A 18 7.16 19.79 17.98
C ASN A 18 8.35 19.05 17.33
N LEU A 19 8.12 18.45 16.15
CA LEU A 19 9.12 17.68 15.43
C LEU A 19 10.23 18.58 14.89
N ASP A 20 11.47 18.22 15.17
CA ASP A 20 12.67 18.86 14.63
C ASP A 20 13.72 17.77 14.27
N HIS A 21 14.99 18.16 14.07
CA HIS A 21 16.06 17.22 13.72
C HIS A 21 16.41 16.21 14.82
N ASN A 22 15.91 16.40 16.05
CA ASN A 22 16.13 15.47 17.14
C ASN A 22 15.11 14.33 17.08
N SER A 23 15.59 13.10 17.20
CA SER A 23 14.73 11.92 17.23
C SER A 23 13.77 11.96 18.42
N GLN A 24 12.49 11.76 18.12
CA GLN A 24 11.41 11.58 19.07
C GLN A 24 10.88 10.15 18.95
N THR A 25 10.63 9.49 20.09
CA THR A 25 9.95 8.19 20.10
C THR A 25 8.45 8.40 20.27
N ILE A 26 7.66 7.77 19.40
CA ILE A 26 6.21 7.66 19.49
C ILE A 26 5.88 6.26 20.00
N VAL A 27 5.10 6.17 21.08
CA VAL A 27 4.69 4.90 21.68
C VAL A 27 3.23 4.64 21.32
N PHE A 28 2.93 3.42 20.93
CA PHE A 28 1.59 2.96 20.58
C PHE A 28 0.81 2.56 21.84
N ASP A 29 -0.51 2.63 21.76
CA ASP A 29 -1.44 2.14 22.77
C ASP A 29 -1.73 0.64 22.62
N HIS A 30 -1.27 0.05 21.50
CA HIS A 30 -1.40 -1.35 21.13
C HIS A 30 -0.05 -1.91 20.67
N GLU A 31 0.20 -3.21 20.92
CA GLU A 31 1.40 -3.89 20.42
C GLU A 31 1.08 -4.60 19.11
N PHE A 32 1.52 -3.98 18.01
CA PHE A 32 1.39 -4.47 16.64
C PHE A 32 2.39 -5.58 16.33
N THR A 33 1.99 -6.54 15.50
CA THR A 33 2.83 -7.64 15.03
C THR A 33 3.70 -7.21 13.85
N ASN A 34 3.12 -6.56 12.86
CA ASN A 34 3.79 -6.07 11.65
C ASN A 34 3.42 -4.60 11.39
N PRO A 35 3.88 -3.67 12.25
CA PRO A 35 3.54 -2.25 12.12
C PRO A 35 4.10 -1.64 10.83
N VAL A 36 3.23 -0.91 10.12
CA VAL A 36 3.53 -0.10 8.94
C VAL A 36 3.07 1.33 9.20
N ILE A 37 3.98 2.30 9.12
CA ILE A 37 3.73 3.68 9.57
C ILE A 37 3.66 4.66 8.40
N PHE A 38 2.71 5.58 8.46
CA PHE A 38 2.55 6.75 7.58
C PHE A 38 2.51 8.02 8.42
N ALA A 39 3.23 9.06 8.01
CA ALA A 39 3.29 10.31 8.78
C ALA A 39 3.33 11.59 7.92
N GLN A 40 3.41 11.48 6.60
CA GLN A 40 3.41 12.62 5.67
C GLN A 40 1.98 13.11 5.36
N PRO A 41 1.77 14.41 5.08
CA PRO A 41 2.77 15.47 4.95
C PRO A 41 3.14 16.19 6.26
N LEU A 42 4.28 16.88 6.26
CA LEU A 42 4.65 17.86 7.29
C LEU A 42 3.80 19.14 7.20
N SER A 43 3.53 19.76 8.36
CA SER A 43 3.06 21.14 8.42
C SER A 43 4.07 22.11 7.81
N TYR A 44 3.68 23.38 7.59
CA TYR A 44 4.56 24.41 7.01
C TYR A 44 4.78 25.60 7.96
N ASN A 45 5.63 25.39 8.97
CA ASN A 45 6.11 26.45 9.87
C ASN A 45 7.44 27.04 9.40
N GLY A 46 8.35 26.21 8.91
CA GLY A 46 9.61 26.58 8.25
C GLY A 46 9.56 26.41 6.73
N SER A 47 10.43 27.13 6.03
CA SER A 47 10.46 27.17 4.56
C SER A 47 11.50 26.26 3.93
N ASP A 48 12.40 25.66 4.71
CA ASP A 48 13.44 24.79 4.18
C ASP A 48 12.83 23.41 3.86
N ALA A 49 13.14 22.88 2.67
CA ALA A 49 12.59 21.62 2.20
C ALA A 49 12.97 20.48 3.14
N SER A 50 11.96 19.73 3.57
CA SER A 50 12.09 18.76 4.66
C SER A 50 11.16 17.57 4.50
N THR A 51 11.59 16.42 5.00
CA THR A 51 10.84 15.16 5.03
C THR A 51 10.81 14.57 6.44
N ILE A 52 9.92 13.61 6.67
CA ILE A 52 9.86 12.79 7.88
C ILE A 52 10.72 11.55 7.68
N ARG A 53 11.70 11.34 8.57
CA ARG A 53 12.46 10.09 8.66
C ARG A 53 11.97 9.25 9.82
N ILE A 54 11.57 8.02 9.51
CA ILE A 54 11.15 7.00 10.46
C ILE A 54 12.29 5.99 10.63
N THR A 55 12.52 5.57 11.87
CA THR A 55 13.54 4.59 12.26
C THR A 55 13.04 3.77 13.45
N ASP A 56 13.73 2.67 13.77
CA ASP A 56 13.50 1.88 14.99
C ASP A 56 12.03 1.50 15.21
N ILE A 57 11.42 0.93 14.17
CA ILE A 57 10.04 0.43 14.23
C ILE A 57 10.01 -0.87 15.02
N GLN A 58 9.16 -0.91 16.04
CA GLN A 58 8.89 -2.06 16.90
C GLN A 58 7.38 -2.19 17.08
N GLY A 59 6.94 -3.31 17.65
CA GLY A 59 5.50 -3.57 17.83
C GLY A 59 4.79 -2.52 18.68
N ASP A 60 5.49 -1.84 19.59
CA ASP A 60 4.92 -0.88 20.54
C ASP A 60 5.37 0.58 20.31
N ARG A 61 6.23 0.85 19.33
CA ARG A 61 6.78 2.20 19.09
C ARG A 61 7.49 2.36 17.75
N PHE A 62 7.74 3.61 17.39
CA PHE A 62 8.71 3.98 16.35
C PHE A 62 9.46 5.26 16.74
N SER A 63 10.61 5.50 16.12
CA SER A 63 11.36 6.76 16.24
C SER A 63 11.19 7.60 14.98
N VAL A 64 11.07 8.92 15.15
CA VAL A 64 10.80 9.88 14.08
C VAL A 64 11.61 11.16 14.26
N LYS A 65 12.11 11.72 13.16
CA LYS A 65 12.77 13.04 13.12
C LYS A 65 12.41 13.77 11.82
N LEU A 66 12.55 15.09 11.83
CA LEU A 66 12.57 15.87 10.61
C LEU A 66 13.97 15.81 9.99
N GLN A 67 14.04 15.65 8.68
CA GLN A 67 15.29 15.75 7.90
C GLN A 67 15.12 16.82 6.83
N GLU A 68 16.00 17.82 6.84
CA GLU A 68 16.12 18.82 5.76
C GLU A 68 17.00 18.28 4.63
N THR A 69 16.92 18.90 3.45
CA THR A 69 17.91 18.68 2.39
C THR A 69 19.32 19.05 2.86
N ASN A 70 20.34 18.35 2.35
CA ASN A 70 21.73 18.62 2.76
C ASN A 70 22.25 19.93 2.18
N LEU A 71 21.74 20.33 1.01
CA LEU A 71 22.11 21.57 0.34
C LEU A 71 20.94 22.54 0.25
N ARG A 72 21.31 23.82 0.16
CA ARG A 72 20.47 24.95 -0.22
C ARG A 72 21.29 25.88 -1.10
N ASN A 73 20.88 26.04 -2.35
CA ASN A 73 21.59 26.75 -3.41
C ASN A 73 23.05 26.28 -3.56
N GLN A 74 23.27 24.95 -3.59
CA GLN A 74 24.58 24.29 -3.62
C GLN A 74 25.49 24.52 -2.40
N GLU A 75 25.00 25.20 -1.36
CA GLU A 75 25.72 25.39 -0.10
C GLU A 75 25.15 24.47 0.98
N THR A 76 25.97 24.02 1.93
CA THR A 76 25.53 23.14 3.01
C THR A 76 24.42 23.80 3.84
N ASN A 77 23.29 23.11 4.00
CA ASN A 77 22.22 23.52 4.89
C ASN A 77 22.66 23.33 6.36
N GLU A 78 22.32 24.29 7.22
CA GLU A 78 22.74 24.32 8.62
C GLU A 78 21.95 23.34 9.51
N GLY A 79 20.84 22.77 9.00
CA GLY A 79 20.03 21.76 9.69
C GLY A 79 19.14 22.32 10.82
N ASN A 80 18.94 23.64 10.84
CA ASN A 80 18.09 24.31 11.83
C ASN A 80 16.70 24.60 11.25
N HIS A 81 15.79 23.64 11.37
CA HIS A 81 14.39 23.83 10.98
C HIS A 81 13.52 24.38 12.13
N LEU A 82 12.47 25.14 11.77
CA LEU A 82 11.39 25.44 12.71
C LEU A 82 10.64 24.14 13.05
N LYS A 83 10.16 24.03 14.29
CA LYS A 83 9.41 22.84 14.71
C LYS A 83 8.15 22.66 13.87
N GLU A 84 7.93 21.45 13.39
CA GLU A 84 6.77 21.06 12.60
C GLU A 84 5.86 20.10 13.37
N THR A 85 4.73 19.79 12.76
CA THR A 85 3.71 18.85 13.23
C THR A 85 3.25 17.98 12.06
N SER A 86 2.78 16.78 12.35
CA SER A 86 2.13 15.89 11.37
C SER A 86 1.19 14.92 12.08
N GLY A 87 0.31 14.25 11.34
CA GLY A 87 -0.36 13.05 11.84
C GLY A 87 0.58 11.85 11.82
N PHE A 88 0.21 10.78 12.52
CA PHE A 88 0.71 9.44 12.21
C PHE A 88 -0.46 8.46 12.14
N LEU A 89 -0.30 7.46 11.28
CA LEU A 89 -1.15 6.28 11.19
C LEU A 89 -0.22 5.07 11.16
N VAL A 90 -0.36 4.18 12.14
CA VAL A 90 0.26 2.85 12.12
C VAL A 90 -0.82 1.84 11.79
N LEU A 91 -0.54 0.86 10.93
CA LEU A 91 -1.42 -0.26 10.63
C LEU A 91 -0.68 -1.60 10.68
N GLU A 92 -1.40 -2.69 10.94
CA GLU A 92 -0.94 -4.03 10.62
C GLU A 92 -0.82 -4.22 9.10
N LYS A 93 0.30 -4.80 8.67
CA LYS A 93 0.44 -5.29 7.29
C LYS A 93 -0.62 -6.36 6.99
N GLY A 94 -1.34 -6.21 5.87
CA GLY A 94 -2.40 -7.15 5.46
C GLY A 94 -3.48 -6.48 4.63
N ILE A 95 -4.51 -7.26 4.27
CA ILE A 95 -5.75 -6.77 3.65
C ILE A 95 -6.82 -6.75 4.74
N TRP A 96 -7.46 -5.60 4.92
CA TRP A 96 -8.44 -5.39 5.97
C TRP A 96 -9.72 -4.80 5.40
N GLU A 97 -10.85 -5.21 5.97
CA GLU A 97 -12.15 -4.59 5.75
C GLU A 97 -12.48 -3.71 6.96
N LEU A 98 -12.81 -2.43 6.69
CA LEU A 98 -13.23 -1.46 7.69
C LEU A 98 -14.69 -1.69 8.09
N SER A 99 -15.15 -1.05 9.17
CA SER A 99 -16.52 -1.19 9.69
C SER A 99 -17.64 -0.86 8.70
N ASP A 100 -17.34 -0.11 7.65
CA ASP A 100 -18.29 0.26 6.58
C ASP A 100 -18.14 -0.57 5.29
N GLY A 101 -17.24 -1.56 5.28
CA GLY A 101 -16.94 -2.40 4.13
C GLY A 101 -15.85 -1.87 3.21
N THR A 102 -15.25 -0.71 3.51
CA THR A 102 -14.09 -0.19 2.76
C THR A 102 -12.92 -1.14 2.89
N ILE A 103 -12.22 -1.39 1.78
CA ILE A 103 -11.01 -2.21 1.78
C ILE A 103 -9.77 -1.35 1.87
N ILE A 104 -8.83 -1.81 2.70
CA ILE A 104 -7.46 -1.34 2.73
C ILE A 104 -6.49 -2.49 2.51
N GLU A 105 -5.43 -2.24 1.76
CA GLU A 105 -4.28 -3.13 1.67
C GLU A 105 -3.02 -2.39 2.11
N VAL A 106 -2.31 -2.98 3.07
CA VAL A 106 -1.13 -2.41 3.70
C VAL A 106 0.05 -3.32 3.44
N GLY A 107 1.11 -2.75 2.88
CA GLY A 107 2.31 -3.49 2.52
C GLY A 107 3.61 -2.74 2.73
N THR A 108 4.69 -3.46 2.43
CA THR A 108 6.04 -2.94 2.47
C THR A 108 6.81 -3.48 1.27
N THR A 109 7.65 -2.66 0.66
CA THR A 109 8.65 -3.10 -0.33
C THR A 109 10.04 -2.62 0.10
N THR A 110 11.10 -3.26 -0.38
CA THR A 110 12.48 -2.78 -0.19
C THR A 110 13.10 -2.57 -1.55
N THR A 111 13.54 -1.35 -1.84
CA THR A 111 14.09 -0.99 -3.15
C THR A 111 15.14 0.12 -3.02
N ASP A 112 16.09 0.15 -3.96
CA ASP A 112 17.04 1.23 -4.21
C ASP A 112 16.72 1.97 -5.53
N ALA A 113 15.57 1.66 -6.14
CA ALA A 113 15.12 2.33 -7.35
C ALA A 113 14.85 3.81 -7.08
N THR A 114 15.49 4.67 -7.87
CA THR A 114 15.33 6.13 -7.80
C THR A 114 14.62 6.64 -9.05
N THR A 115 13.99 7.81 -8.99
CA THR A 115 13.27 8.41 -10.14
C THR A 115 14.14 8.53 -11.40
N LYS A 116 15.47 8.49 -11.28
CA LYS A 116 16.42 8.49 -12.40
C LYS A 116 17.01 7.11 -12.76
N SER A 117 16.92 6.10 -11.89
CA SER A 117 17.46 4.74 -12.14
C SER A 117 16.40 3.70 -12.50
N GLY A 118 15.13 3.89 -12.11
CA GLY A 118 14.04 2.95 -12.39
C GLY A 118 12.85 3.14 -11.46
N TRP A 119 11.79 2.38 -11.69
CA TRP A 119 10.59 2.39 -10.84
C TRP A 119 10.28 0.94 -10.43
N GLU A 120 9.99 0.73 -9.15
CA GLU A 120 9.51 -0.54 -8.61
C GLU A 120 8.02 -0.67 -8.91
N SER A 121 7.60 -1.81 -9.47
CA SER A 121 6.18 -2.08 -9.70
C SER A 121 5.60 -2.83 -8.50
N ILE A 122 4.58 -2.25 -7.88
CA ILE A 122 3.85 -2.86 -6.76
C ILE A 122 2.51 -3.33 -7.28
N THR A 123 2.24 -4.62 -7.10
CA THR A 123 0.94 -5.24 -7.40
C THR A 123 0.17 -5.42 -6.11
N PHE A 124 -1.11 -5.05 -6.12
CA PHE A 124 -2.03 -5.30 -5.01
C PHE A 124 -2.46 -6.78 -5.00
N ASN A 125 -2.63 -7.34 -3.81
CA ASN A 125 -3.23 -8.67 -3.65
C ASN A 125 -4.77 -8.59 -3.59
N HIS A 126 -5.31 -7.38 -3.43
CA HIS A 126 -6.74 -7.09 -3.60
C HIS A 126 -6.99 -6.39 -4.94
N ASP A 127 -7.96 -6.88 -5.71
CA ASP A 127 -8.47 -6.20 -6.91
C ASP A 127 -9.45 -5.10 -6.50
N PHE A 128 -9.04 -3.84 -6.65
CA PHE A 128 -9.93 -2.71 -6.36
C PHE A 128 -10.88 -2.43 -7.52
N ASP A 129 -12.14 -2.06 -7.24
CA ASP A 129 -13.11 -1.68 -8.30
C ASP A 129 -12.70 -0.40 -9.05
N ASP A 130 -12.03 0.52 -8.35
CA ASP A 130 -11.52 1.79 -8.85
C ASP A 130 -10.06 1.94 -8.41
N ALA A 131 -9.25 2.73 -9.13
CA ALA A 131 -7.88 3.03 -8.72
C ALA A 131 -7.85 3.57 -7.27
N PRO A 132 -7.17 2.88 -6.33
CA PRO A 132 -7.17 3.25 -4.92
C PRO A 132 -6.33 4.50 -4.66
N ILE A 133 -6.55 5.12 -3.50
CA ILE A 133 -5.65 6.15 -2.99
C ILE A 133 -4.42 5.49 -2.39
N ILE A 134 -3.24 5.92 -2.83
CA ILE A 134 -1.96 5.38 -2.38
C ILE A 134 -1.24 6.35 -1.46
N LEU A 135 -0.89 5.87 -0.26
CA LEU A 135 0.06 6.54 0.63
C LEU A 135 1.37 5.77 0.64
N THR A 136 2.50 6.49 0.69
CA THR A 136 3.84 5.90 0.78
C THR A 136 4.72 6.61 1.79
N GLN A 137 5.59 5.87 2.47
CA GLN A 137 6.46 6.40 3.52
C GLN A 137 7.75 5.58 3.64
N VAL A 138 8.91 6.23 3.64
CA VAL A 138 10.17 5.54 3.94
C VAL A 138 10.23 5.18 5.42
N GLN A 139 10.53 3.91 5.73
CA GLN A 139 10.51 3.32 7.07
C GLN A 139 11.89 2.98 7.64
N THR A 140 12.95 3.14 6.85
CA THR A 140 14.34 2.91 7.27
C THR A 140 15.23 4.11 6.95
N ASP A 141 16.43 4.12 7.56
CA ASP A 141 17.49 5.12 7.36
C ASP A 141 18.80 4.37 7.07
N ASN A 142 18.76 3.45 6.10
CA ASN A 142 19.90 2.62 5.70
C ASN A 142 20.93 3.45 4.92
N ASP A 143 20.46 4.46 4.19
CA ASP A 143 21.27 5.54 3.65
C ASP A 143 20.85 6.86 4.31
N ALA A 144 21.84 7.68 4.67
CA ALA A 144 21.61 8.89 5.43
C ALA A 144 21.29 10.10 4.53
N THR A 145 21.40 9.99 3.19
CA THR A 145 21.04 11.09 2.30
C THR A 145 19.55 11.38 2.37
N PHE A 146 19.16 12.63 2.09
CA PHE A 146 17.76 13.01 2.03
C PHE A 146 17.04 12.19 0.97
N VAL A 147 15.90 11.61 1.33
CA VAL A 147 15.08 10.87 0.38
C VAL A 147 13.60 10.94 0.73
N GLN A 148 12.77 10.93 -0.31
CA GLN A 148 11.32 10.82 -0.23
C GLN A 148 10.80 9.80 -1.24
N THR A 149 9.53 9.44 -1.15
CA THR A 149 8.88 8.56 -2.12
C THR A 149 8.20 9.38 -3.22
N ARG A 150 8.23 8.87 -4.44
CA ARG A 150 7.39 9.29 -5.56
C ARG A 150 6.65 8.08 -6.11
N GLN A 151 5.45 8.30 -6.61
CA GLN A 151 4.62 7.24 -7.17
C GLN A 151 3.91 7.71 -8.45
N LYS A 152 3.57 6.78 -9.33
CA LYS A 152 2.82 7.06 -10.56
C LYS A 152 2.10 5.80 -11.07
N ASN A 153 1.35 5.96 -12.16
CA ASN A 153 0.69 4.84 -12.85
C ASN A 153 -0.18 3.99 -11.91
N ILE A 154 -0.97 4.64 -11.05
CA ILE A 154 -1.89 3.98 -10.14
C ILE A 154 -3.06 3.42 -10.96
N THR A 155 -3.35 2.14 -10.76
CA THR A 155 -4.44 1.38 -11.40
C THR A 155 -5.17 0.57 -10.33
N GLU A 156 -6.28 -0.07 -10.69
CA GLU A 156 -7.00 -1.02 -9.83
C GLU A 156 -6.12 -2.13 -9.23
N ASN A 157 -5.01 -2.50 -9.90
CA ASN A 157 -4.23 -3.70 -9.57
C ASN A 157 -2.80 -3.37 -9.09
N GLY A 158 -2.41 -2.09 -9.05
CA GLY A 158 -1.06 -1.73 -8.64
C GLY A 158 -0.66 -0.31 -8.98
N PHE A 159 0.60 0.01 -8.66
CA PHE A 159 1.21 1.31 -8.92
C PHE A 159 2.74 1.18 -9.07
N GLU A 160 3.39 2.24 -9.54
CA GLU A 160 4.85 2.33 -9.58
C GLU A 160 5.37 3.26 -8.48
N LEU A 161 6.48 2.88 -7.87
CA LEU A 161 7.13 3.56 -6.74
C LEU A 161 8.61 3.79 -7.02
N ALA A 162 9.14 4.94 -6.63
CA ALA A 162 10.57 5.20 -6.62
C ALA A 162 10.96 6.11 -5.46
N LEU A 163 12.25 6.08 -5.12
CA LEU A 163 12.88 7.03 -4.22
C LEU A 163 13.32 8.29 -4.99
N GLU A 164 13.24 9.44 -4.34
CA GLU A 164 13.71 10.71 -4.90
C GLU A 164 14.60 11.42 -3.89
N GLU A 165 15.87 11.62 -4.25
CA GLU A 165 16.84 12.39 -3.46
C GLU A 165 16.63 13.90 -3.68
N GLU A 166 17.38 14.73 -2.95
CA GLU A 166 17.41 16.17 -3.22
C GLU A 166 17.90 16.48 -4.64
N GLU A 167 17.43 17.57 -5.24
CA GLU A 167 17.64 17.91 -6.66
C GLU A 167 19.12 17.85 -7.10
N ALA A 168 20.02 18.34 -6.25
CA ALA A 168 21.48 18.32 -6.49
C ALA A 168 22.07 16.91 -6.56
N TYR A 169 21.38 15.91 -5.99
CA TYR A 169 21.81 14.52 -5.88
C TYR A 169 20.92 13.53 -6.66
N LEU A 170 19.95 13.98 -7.46
CA LEU A 170 19.06 13.11 -8.25
C LEU A 170 19.75 12.00 -9.08
N ASN A 171 21.03 12.15 -9.43
CA ASN A 171 21.78 11.20 -10.25
C ASN A 171 22.86 10.43 -9.46
N THR A 172 22.87 10.49 -8.13
CA THR A 172 23.86 9.78 -7.30
C THR A 172 23.44 8.35 -6.96
N GLY A 173 22.13 8.09 -6.99
CA GLY A 173 21.56 6.82 -6.54
C GLY A 173 21.48 6.78 -5.01
N HIS A 174 20.67 5.87 -4.49
CA HIS A 174 20.39 5.78 -3.06
C HIS A 174 20.57 4.34 -2.56
N GLY A 175 20.92 4.15 -1.29
CA GLY A 175 20.86 2.83 -0.68
C GLY A 175 19.43 2.28 -0.61
N ALA A 176 19.29 0.95 -0.51
CA ALA A 176 17.96 0.34 -0.45
C ALA A 176 17.25 0.68 0.86
N GLU A 177 16.02 1.15 0.77
CA GLU A 177 15.17 1.46 1.92
C GLU A 177 13.91 0.61 1.91
N THR A 178 13.39 0.27 3.09
CA THR A 178 12.05 -0.30 3.24
C THR A 178 11.03 0.83 3.19
N ILE A 179 10.05 0.70 2.31
CA ILE A 179 9.00 1.69 2.04
C ILE A 179 7.65 1.06 2.40
N ALA A 180 6.90 1.74 3.27
CA ALA A 180 5.48 1.48 3.51
C ALA A 180 4.65 1.89 2.31
N TRP A 181 3.59 1.13 2.04
CA TRP A 181 2.51 1.57 1.18
C TRP A 181 1.14 1.14 1.73
N LEU A 182 0.14 1.99 1.53
CA LEU A 182 -1.27 1.74 1.82
C LEU A 182 -2.06 2.02 0.54
N ALA A 183 -2.92 1.09 0.16
CA ALA A 183 -3.99 1.30 -0.82
C ALA A 183 -5.34 1.30 -0.10
N ILE A 184 -6.17 2.30 -0.36
CA ILE A 184 -7.53 2.41 0.19
C ILE A 184 -8.51 2.79 -0.91
N SER A 185 -9.68 2.15 -0.94
CA SER A 185 -10.73 2.50 -1.90
C SER A 185 -11.11 3.99 -1.79
N PRO A 186 -11.28 4.71 -2.91
CA PRO A 186 -11.63 6.13 -2.88
C PRO A 186 -13.06 6.31 -2.36
N GLY A 187 -13.29 7.36 -1.57
CA GLY A 187 -14.62 7.64 -1.05
C GLY A 187 -14.64 8.34 0.31
N GLN A 188 -15.85 8.52 0.83
CA GLN A 188 -16.11 8.94 2.20
C GLN A 188 -16.75 7.78 2.94
N GLY A 189 -16.35 7.58 4.19
CA GLY A 189 -16.79 6.41 4.95
C GLY A 189 -16.66 6.59 6.45
N ASP A 190 -16.84 5.48 7.15
CA ASP A 190 -16.74 5.36 8.61
C ASP A 190 -15.79 4.21 8.96
N TRP A 191 -14.76 4.54 9.74
CA TRP A 191 -13.82 3.58 10.28
C TRP A 191 -13.88 3.62 11.81
N ASP A 192 -14.52 2.59 12.38
CA ASP A 192 -14.67 2.41 13.82
C ASP A 192 -15.37 3.62 14.48
N GLY A 193 -16.42 4.12 13.84
CA GLY A 193 -17.17 5.31 14.27
C GLY A 193 -16.51 6.65 13.96
N ASN A 194 -15.40 6.66 13.19
CA ASN A 194 -14.69 7.87 12.78
C ASN A 194 -14.88 8.11 11.29
N ALA A 195 -15.39 9.28 10.93
CA ALA A 195 -15.50 9.68 9.54
C ALA A 195 -14.11 9.74 8.87
N PHE A 196 -14.03 9.29 7.61
CA PHE A 196 -12.85 9.47 6.78
C PHE A 196 -13.20 9.89 5.35
N MET A 197 -12.22 10.47 4.65
CA MET A 197 -12.25 10.79 3.22
C MET A 197 -10.93 10.35 2.58
N ALA A 198 -10.99 9.42 1.64
CA ALA A 198 -9.92 9.06 0.72
C ALA A 198 -10.20 9.70 -0.65
N GLY A 199 -9.35 10.61 -1.11
CA GLY A 199 -9.60 11.38 -2.33
C GLY A 199 -8.36 11.70 -3.15
N ASN A 200 -8.60 12.16 -4.39
CA ASN A 200 -7.58 12.65 -5.31
C ASN A 200 -8.00 14.05 -5.82
N THR A 201 -7.04 14.98 -5.88
CA THR A 201 -7.28 16.38 -6.33
C THR A 201 -7.48 16.54 -7.83
N GLY A 202 -7.15 15.52 -8.62
CA GLY A 202 -6.81 15.62 -10.04
C GLY A 202 -5.52 16.39 -10.26
N ASP A 203 -5.12 16.49 -11.53
CA ASP A 203 -3.88 17.16 -11.99
C ASP A 203 -4.00 18.68 -11.89
N GLN A 204 -3.85 19.23 -10.67
CA GLN A 204 -4.18 20.63 -10.35
C GLN A 204 -3.25 21.27 -9.31
N VAL A 205 -2.49 20.50 -8.54
CA VAL A 205 -1.69 21.02 -7.43
C VAL A 205 -0.32 21.44 -7.94
N THR A 206 0.17 22.61 -7.55
CA THR A 206 1.47 23.16 -7.98
C THR A 206 2.30 23.57 -6.76
N HIS A 207 3.35 24.36 -6.97
CA HIS A 207 4.05 25.10 -5.91
C HIS A 207 3.17 26.14 -5.17
N ASN A 208 1.99 26.47 -5.72
CA ASN A 208 1.02 27.34 -5.08
C ASN A 208 0.09 26.55 -4.14
N TRP A 209 -0.32 27.19 -3.05
CA TRP A 209 -1.30 26.61 -2.11
C TRP A 209 -2.62 26.28 -2.81
N HIS A 210 -3.02 25.03 -2.71
CA HIS A 210 -4.27 24.46 -3.18
C HIS A 210 -5.14 24.05 -1.99
N THR A 211 -6.43 24.38 -2.01
CA THR A 211 -7.36 24.01 -0.94
C THR A 211 -8.05 22.70 -1.28
N VAL A 212 -7.89 21.69 -0.42
CA VAL A 212 -8.74 20.49 -0.40
C VAL A 212 -9.92 20.76 0.51
N ASP A 213 -11.13 20.63 -0.02
CA ASP A 213 -12.39 20.88 0.69
C ASP A 213 -12.97 19.55 1.20
N PHE A 214 -13.17 19.44 2.51
CA PHE A 214 -13.81 18.30 3.17
C PHE A 214 -15.33 18.47 3.29
N GLY A 215 -15.86 19.65 2.93
CA GLY A 215 -17.25 20.02 3.12
C GLY A 215 -17.61 20.08 4.60
N ASN A 216 -18.68 19.37 4.98
CA ASN A 216 -19.13 19.26 6.38
C ASN A 216 -18.99 17.83 6.91
N LEU A 217 -18.01 17.08 6.38
CA LEU A 217 -17.81 15.67 6.76
C LEU A 217 -17.32 15.54 8.21
N PHE A 218 -16.35 16.36 8.62
CA PHE A 218 -15.72 16.25 9.93
C PHE A 218 -16.29 17.25 10.93
N ASN A 219 -16.36 16.85 12.20
CA ASN A 219 -16.72 17.74 13.32
C ASN A 219 -15.50 18.44 13.91
N ASN A 220 -14.34 17.79 13.89
CA ASN A 220 -13.06 18.30 14.32
C ASN A 220 -12.04 18.24 13.17
N ALA A 221 -10.87 18.86 13.35
CA ALA A 221 -9.80 18.72 12.37
C ALA A 221 -9.35 17.25 12.29
N PRO A 222 -9.36 16.61 11.11
CA PRO A 222 -8.94 15.22 10.96
C PRO A 222 -7.41 15.09 11.07
N LYS A 223 -6.90 13.87 11.15
CA LYS A 223 -5.53 13.56 10.72
C LYS A 223 -5.51 13.56 9.20
N PHE A 224 -4.50 14.19 8.61
CA PHE A 224 -4.36 14.31 7.16
C PHE A 224 -3.07 13.64 6.71
N PHE A 225 -3.21 12.76 5.73
CA PHE A 225 -2.12 12.05 5.08
C PHE A 225 -2.21 12.24 3.57
N GLY A 226 -1.09 12.29 2.88
CA GLY A 226 -1.10 12.42 1.43
C GLY A 226 0.27 12.35 0.78
N ASN A 227 0.26 11.99 -0.49
CA ASN A 227 1.43 11.85 -1.33
C ASN A 227 1.15 12.42 -2.73
N ILE A 228 2.19 12.91 -3.39
CA ILE A 228 2.12 13.24 -4.82
C ILE A 228 1.90 11.92 -5.57
N ALA A 229 0.77 11.81 -6.27
CA ALA A 229 0.27 10.58 -6.90
C ALA A 229 0.65 10.47 -8.39
N SER A 230 1.34 11.47 -8.92
CA SER A 230 1.86 11.54 -10.30
C SER A 230 3.36 11.85 -10.34
N TYR A 231 3.89 11.96 -11.57
CA TYR A 231 5.28 12.36 -11.83
C TYR A 231 5.39 13.14 -13.16
N ASP A 232 4.94 14.40 -13.14
CA ASP A 232 4.90 15.32 -14.28
C ASP A 232 6.04 16.34 -14.24
N GLY A 233 6.39 16.83 -13.04
CA GLY A 233 7.53 17.71 -12.79
C GLY A 233 8.87 16.97 -12.64
N PRO A 234 9.98 17.50 -13.18
CA PRO A 234 11.26 16.79 -13.22
C PRO A 234 12.11 16.93 -11.94
N ASP A 235 11.83 17.95 -11.14
CA ASP A 235 12.62 18.35 -9.97
C ASP A 235 12.06 17.76 -8.68
N SER A 236 12.95 17.58 -7.70
CA SER A 236 12.65 16.87 -6.47
C SER A 236 11.64 17.63 -5.63
N ALA A 237 10.55 16.96 -5.26
CA ALA A 237 9.45 17.64 -4.57
C ALA A 237 8.72 16.74 -3.58
N GLY A 238 8.36 17.32 -2.44
CA GLY A 238 7.52 16.73 -1.42
C GLY A 238 6.15 17.41 -1.31
N LEU A 239 5.30 16.90 -0.43
CA LEU A 239 4.01 17.51 -0.11
C LEU A 239 4.09 18.24 1.25
N ARG A 240 3.54 19.45 1.32
CA ARG A 240 3.41 20.21 2.57
C ARG A 240 1.97 20.62 2.79
N ALA A 241 1.55 20.67 4.06
CA ALA A 241 0.20 21.06 4.44
C ALA A 241 0.19 22.22 5.44
N LYS A 242 -0.89 23.00 5.48
CA LYS A 242 -1.17 23.99 6.52
C LYS A 242 -2.67 24.26 6.63
N ASN A 243 -3.04 25.03 7.66
CA ASN A 243 -4.42 25.49 7.87
C ASN A 243 -5.46 24.35 7.88
N LEU A 244 -5.08 23.20 8.43
CA LEU A 244 -5.95 22.06 8.62
C LEU A 244 -7.08 22.41 9.60
N SER A 245 -8.31 22.20 9.15
CA SER A 245 -9.54 22.41 9.90
C SER A 245 -10.51 21.28 9.61
N SER A 246 -11.68 21.27 10.27
CA SER A 246 -12.72 20.27 9.98
C SER A 246 -13.32 20.39 8.57
N GLY A 247 -13.19 21.55 7.92
CA GLY A 247 -13.76 21.79 6.60
C GLY A 247 -12.75 21.75 5.46
N SER A 248 -11.46 21.91 5.72
CA SER A 248 -10.46 21.99 4.65
C SER A 248 -9.02 21.85 5.14
N VAL A 249 -8.10 21.63 4.21
CA VAL A 249 -6.65 21.79 4.36
C VAL A 249 -6.07 22.52 3.15
N GLU A 250 -5.00 23.29 3.34
CA GLU A 250 -4.20 23.80 2.22
C GLU A 250 -2.96 22.94 2.04
N ILE A 251 -2.71 22.50 0.81
CA ILE A 251 -1.54 21.71 0.42
C ILE A 251 -0.76 22.40 -0.69
N LYS A 252 0.53 22.10 -0.82
CA LYS A 252 1.32 22.48 -1.99
C LYS A 252 2.41 21.45 -2.25
N ILE A 253 2.89 21.44 -3.48
CA ILE A 253 4.15 20.79 -3.82
C ILE A 253 5.28 21.71 -3.36
N ASP A 254 6.22 21.12 -2.64
CA ASP A 254 7.37 21.82 -2.07
C ASP A 254 8.62 21.25 -2.74
N GLU A 255 9.05 21.91 -3.82
CA GLU A 255 10.34 21.64 -4.43
C GLU A 255 11.46 22.05 -3.49
N ASP A 256 12.55 21.27 -3.48
CA ASP A 256 13.75 21.68 -2.79
C ASP A 256 14.52 22.75 -3.54
N THR A 257 15.49 23.35 -2.85
CA THR A 257 16.38 24.38 -3.44
C THR A 257 17.84 23.91 -3.40
N SER A 258 18.09 22.61 -3.37
CA SER A 258 19.43 22.05 -3.14
C SER A 258 20.41 22.41 -4.25
N LYS A 259 19.94 22.50 -5.50
CA LYS A 259 20.76 22.80 -6.68
C LYS A 259 20.69 24.27 -7.09
N ASP A 260 19.52 24.90 -7.04
CA ASP A 260 19.36 26.34 -7.21
C ASP A 260 18.11 26.87 -6.47
N SER A 261 17.74 28.13 -6.69
CA SER A 261 16.70 28.82 -5.90
C SER A 261 15.30 28.69 -6.48
N GLU A 262 15.16 28.00 -7.60
CA GLU A 262 13.93 27.85 -8.35
C GLU A 262 12.99 26.84 -7.66
N VAL A 263 11.69 27.11 -7.67
CA VAL A 263 10.66 26.32 -6.97
C VAL A 263 9.31 26.33 -7.71
N ASP A 264 9.30 26.74 -8.98
CA ASP A 264 8.12 26.77 -9.84
C ASP A 264 7.78 25.37 -10.36
N HIS A 265 6.99 24.62 -9.59
CA HIS A 265 6.50 23.31 -10.04
C HIS A 265 5.28 23.39 -10.98
N THR A 266 5.18 22.42 -11.91
CA THR A 266 3.98 22.16 -12.74
C THR A 266 2.83 21.57 -11.91
N THR A 267 1.71 21.23 -12.55
CA THR A 267 0.60 20.51 -11.90
C THR A 267 0.96 19.06 -11.62
N GLU A 268 0.48 18.54 -10.49
CA GLU A 268 0.47 17.12 -10.14
C GLU A 268 -0.89 16.73 -9.52
N GLU A 269 -1.15 15.43 -9.49
CA GLU A 269 -2.22 14.80 -8.72
C GLU A 269 -1.76 14.53 -7.28
N ILE A 270 -2.60 14.82 -6.29
CA ILE A 270 -2.36 14.47 -4.89
C ILE A 270 -3.42 13.48 -4.43
N GLY A 271 -2.98 12.29 -4.01
CA GLY A 271 -3.80 11.33 -3.27
C GLY A 271 -3.73 11.63 -1.78
N PHE A 272 -4.87 11.58 -1.08
CA PHE A 272 -4.94 11.88 0.34
C PHE A 272 -5.95 11.02 1.10
N LEU A 273 -5.66 10.83 2.40
CA LEU A 273 -6.56 10.27 3.39
C LEU A 273 -6.72 11.27 4.54
N ALA A 274 -7.95 11.68 4.82
CA ALA A 274 -8.30 12.45 6.00
C ALA A 274 -9.20 11.62 6.92
N ILE A 275 -8.86 11.48 8.21
CA ILE A 275 -9.65 10.68 9.17
C ILE A 275 -9.79 11.39 10.52
N GLU A 276 -11.01 11.45 11.08
CA GLU A 276 -11.29 12.10 12.38
C GLU A 276 -10.91 11.24 13.60
N ALA A 277 -9.96 10.32 13.45
CA ALA A 277 -9.60 9.36 14.49
C ALA A 277 -8.47 9.83 15.41
N THR A 278 -8.49 9.34 16.65
CA THR A 278 -7.37 9.36 17.60
C THR A 278 -7.45 8.12 18.49
N GLY A 279 -6.35 7.39 18.62
CA GLY A 279 -6.31 6.11 19.31
C GLY A 279 -6.39 4.93 18.35
N THR A 280 -6.68 3.75 18.89
CA THR A 280 -6.78 2.49 18.14
C THR A 280 -8.03 2.45 17.27
N LEU A 281 -7.91 1.78 16.14
CA LEU A 281 -8.97 1.55 15.17
C LEU A 281 -9.06 0.05 14.88
N GLU A 282 -10.28 -0.45 14.88
CA GLU A 282 -10.58 -1.85 14.58
C GLU A 282 -10.84 -2.09 13.09
N GLY A 283 -10.66 -3.33 12.67
CA GLY A 283 -11.05 -3.84 11.37
C GLY A 283 -11.09 -5.36 11.40
N SER A 284 -11.74 -5.96 10.43
CA SER A 284 -11.70 -7.41 10.25
C SER A 284 -10.64 -7.76 9.23
N GLU A 285 -9.95 -8.89 9.44
CA GLU A 285 -9.24 -9.53 8.33
C GLU A 285 -10.23 -9.59 7.17
N ASN A 286 -9.84 -9.07 6.01
CA ASN A 286 -10.59 -9.34 4.80
C ASN A 286 -10.26 -10.78 4.40
N THR A 287 -10.73 -11.71 5.21
CA THR A 287 -10.99 -13.07 4.79
C THR A 287 -12.29 -13.02 4.02
N ASP A 288 -12.30 -12.42 2.82
CA ASP A 288 -13.09 -13.11 1.83
C ASP A 288 -12.58 -14.56 1.90
N ALA A 289 -13.48 -15.53 1.93
CA ALA A 289 -13.09 -16.94 1.92
C ALA A 289 -12.42 -17.32 0.57
N LEU A 290 -11.89 -16.32 -0.14
CA LEU A 290 -11.73 -16.18 -1.58
C LEU A 290 -10.70 -15.11 -2.01
N THR A 291 -9.95 -14.45 -1.12
CA THR A 291 -8.92 -13.49 -1.58
C THR A 291 -7.55 -13.71 -0.91
N GLY A 292 -6.55 -14.01 -1.74
CA GLY A 292 -5.17 -13.58 -1.53
C GLY A 292 -4.22 -14.49 -0.72
N LEU A 293 -4.63 -15.69 -0.31
CA LEU A 293 -3.70 -16.66 0.31
C LEU A 293 -3.36 -17.76 -0.68
N VAL A 294 -2.06 -17.93 -0.96
CA VAL A 294 -1.55 -19.24 -1.36
C VAL A 294 -1.81 -20.20 -0.21
N VAL A 295 -2.90 -20.95 -0.30
CA VAL A 295 -3.23 -21.97 0.68
C VAL A 295 -2.42 -23.21 0.30
N ASN A 296 -1.55 -23.65 1.21
CA ASN A 296 -0.80 -24.88 1.02
C ASN A 296 -1.58 -26.05 1.61
N GLN A 297 -1.98 -27.00 0.76
CA GLN A 297 -2.56 -28.27 1.20
C GLN A 297 -1.63 -29.43 0.82
N ALA A 298 -1.35 -30.28 1.81
CA ALA A 298 -0.59 -31.50 1.62
C ALA A 298 -1.52 -32.71 1.66
N GLY A 299 -1.47 -33.52 0.59
CA GLY A 299 -2.11 -34.82 0.54
C GLY A 299 -1.60 -35.74 1.64
N THR A 300 -2.52 -36.48 2.21
CA THR A 300 -2.28 -37.55 3.18
C THR A 300 -2.27 -38.90 2.45
N VAL A 301 -2.11 -40.00 3.19
CA VAL A 301 -2.21 -41.35 2.61
C VAL A 301 -3.67 -41.79 2.33
N ASN A 302 -4.64 -40.97 2.73
CA ASN A 302 -6.07 -41.22 2.53
C ASN A 302 -6.53 -40.56 1.22
N ASN A 303 -7.79 -40.79 0.85
CA ASN A 303 -8.40 -40.07 -0.28
C ASN A 303 -8.71 -38.64 0.16
N ASP A 304 -7.98 -37.68 -0.39
CA ASP A 304 -8.19 -36.26 -0.10
C ASP A 304 -9.02 -35.59 -1.20
N THR A 305 -9.69 -34.49 -0.86
CA THR A 305 -10.40 -33.64 -1.82
C THR A 305 -9.93 -32.21 -1.64
N PHE A 306 -9.19 -31.73 -2.62
CA PHE A 306 -8.66 -30.36 -2.67
C PHE A 306 -9.74 -29.47 -3.28
N ILE A 307 -10.30 -28.58 -2.46
CA ILE A 307 -11.42 -27.74 -2.87
C ILE A 307 -10.90 -26.41 -3.40
N VAL A 308 -11.05 -26.21 -4.70
CA VAL A 308 -10.64 -25.00 -5.46
C VAL A 308 -11.85 -24.16 -5.87
N GLY A 309 -13.06 -24.72 -5.75
CA GLY A 309 -14.33 -24.01 -5.91
C GLY A 309 -15.49 -24.83 -5.37
N ASP A 310 -16.67 -24.21 -5.23
CA ASP A 310 -17.93 -24.87 -4.89
C ASP A 310 -19.00 -24.63 -5.97
N ALA A 311 -20.23 -25.07 -5.72
CA ALA A 311 -21.34 -24.93 -6.68
C ALA A 311 -21.80 -23.47 -6.91
N GLN A 312 -21.26 -22.50 -6.16
CA GLN A 312 -21.59 -21.09 -6.29
C GLN A 312 -20.49 -20.28 -6.98
N LYS A 313 -19.22 -20.59 -6.71
CA LYS A 313 -18.09 -19.83 -7.24
C LYS A 313 -16.76 -20.59 -7.22
N SER A 314 -15.82 -20.14 -8.06
CA SER A 314 -14.39 -20.46 -7.89
C SER A 314 -13.92 -19.84 -6.58
N PHE A 315 -12.99 -20.49 -5.86
CA PHE A 315 -12.42 -19.93 -4.63
C PHE A 315 -11.17 -19.08 -4.86
N TYR A 316 -10.70 -19.09 -6.10
CA TYR A 316 -9.59 -18.30 -6.59
C TYR A 316 -10.08 -17.69 -7.89
N ASP A 317 -10.33 -16.39 -7.88
CA ASP A 317 -10.87 -15.64 -9.02
C ASP A 317 -10.39 -14.17 -9.05
N SER A 318 -9.26 -13.86 -8.40
CA SER A 318 -8.65 -12.52 -8.34
C SER A 318 -7.69 -12.21 -9.51
N TYR A 319 -7.96 -12.81 -10.67
CA TYR A 319 -7.32 -12.62 -11.97
C TYR A 319 -5.77 -12.51 -12.00
N GLY A 320 -5.12 -13.50 -12.63
CA GLY A 320 -3.69 -13.56 -12.83
C GLY A 320 -3.05 -14.79 -12.18
N GLN A 321 -2.08 -14.57 -11.29
CA GLN A 321 -1.30 -15.63 -10.64
C GLN A 321 -1.22 -15.44 -9.12
N GLN A 322 -2.13 -14.64 -8.56
CA GLN A 322 -1.95 -13.97 -7.28
C GLN A 322 -2.53 -14.80 -6.11
N ASP A 323 -3.58 -15.57 -6.36
CA ASP A 323 -4.18 -16.49 -5.43
C ASP A 323 -4.39 -17.85 -6.08
N TYR A 324 -3.93 -18.92 -5.42
CA TYR A 324 -4.14 -20.27 -5.91
C TYR A 324 -3.98 -21.26 -4.77
N LEU A 325 -4.63 -22.42 -4.91
CA LEU A 325 -4.36 -23.54 -4.01
C LEU A 325 -3.04 -24.22 -4.42
N GLU A 326 -2.02 -24.23 -3.55
CA GLU A 326 -0.84 -25.07 -3.75
C GLU A 326 -1.09 -26.47 -3.18
N ILE A 327 -1.11 -27.47 -4.06
CA ILE A 327 -1.39 -28.87 -3.74
C ILE A 327 -0.09 -29.67 -3.82
N SER A 328 0.37 -30.17 -2.68
CA SER A 328 1.51 -31.09 -2.61
C SER A 328 1.07 -32.52 -2.29
N GLY A 329 1.76 -33.51 -2.86
CA GLY A 329 1.48 -34.93 -2.56
C GLY A 329 0.23 -35.51 -3.24
N PHE A 330 -0.32 -34.83 -4.25
CA PHE A 330 -1.49 -35.30 -5.00
C PHE A 330 -1.26 -36.67 -5.67
N SER A 331 -2.23 -37.56 -5.52
CA SER A 331 -2.26 -38.90 -6.13
C SER A 331 -3.51 -39.07 -7.00
N SER A 332 -3.34 -39.09 -8.33
CA SER A 332 -4.40 -39.34 -9.33
C SER A 332 -5.06 -40.74 -9.27
N SER A 333 -4.76 -41.52 -8.24
CA SER A 333 -5.43 -42.80 -7.98
C SER A 333 -6.31 -42.77 -6.74
N GLN A 334 -6.26 -41.68 -5.95
CA GLN A 334 -6.87 -41.57 -4.64
C GLN A 334 -7.58 -40.23 -4.42
N ASP A 335 -6.98 -39.15 -4.93
CA ASP A 335 -7.37 -37.78 -4.59
C ASP A 335 -8.23 -37.14 -5.67
N LEU A 336 -8.97 -36.12 -5.25
CA LEU A 336 -9.83 -35.32 -6.12
C LEU A 336 -9.48 -33.84 -6.01
N ILE A 337 -9.62 -33.12 -7.11
CA ILE A 337 -9.63 -31.65 -7.16
C ILE A 337 -11.05 -31.22 -7.53
N GLN A 338 -11.68 -30.43 -6.67
CA GLN A 338 -13.02 -29.90 -6.89
C GLN A 338 -12.93 -28.47 -7.46
N LEU A 339 -13.56 -28.23 -8.59
CA LEU A 339 -13.63 -26.95 -9.29
C LEU A 339 -15.09 -26.51 -9.47
N TYR A 340 -15.32 -25.20 -9.54
CA TYR A 340 -16.62 -24.64 -9.89
C TYR A 340 -16.91 -24.76 -11.38
N GLY A 341 -18.17 -24.86 -11.81
CA GLY A 341 -18.52 -24.67 -13.22
C GLY A 341 -18.33 -25.91 -14.09
N ALA A 342 -17.79 -25.75 -15.30
CA ALA A 342 -17.62 -26.84 -16.26
C ALA A 342 -16.16 -27.04 -16.68
N VAL A 343 -15.83 -28.26 -17.11
CA VAL A 343 -14.49 -28.62 -17.62
C VAL A 343 -13.98 -27.70 -18.75
N GLY A 344 -14.89 -27.12 -19.54
CA GLY A 344 -14.57 -26.21 -20.63
C GLY A 344 -14.23 -24.79 -20.19
N ASP A 345 -14.42 -24.47 -18.90
CA ASP A 345 -14.05 -23.18 -18.32
C ASP A 345 -12.60 -23.19 -17.83
N TYR A 346 -11.87 -24.30 -17.97
CA TYR A 346 -10.51 -24.43 -17.45
C TYR A 346 -9.51 -24.97 -18.48
N SER A 347 -8.25 -24.61 -18.28
CA SER A 347 -7.11 -25.24 -18.92
C SER A 347 -6.03 -25.65 -17.91
N VAL A 348 -5.14 -26.53 -18.34
CA VAL A 348 -3.98 -26.97 -17.54
C VAL A 348 -2.71 -26.66 -18.32
N GLY A 349 -1.74 -26.06 -17.63
CA GLY A 349 -0.47 -25.64 -18.20
C GLY A 349 0.70 -25.89 -17.26
N VAL A 350 1.89 -25.53 -17.72
CA VAL A 350 3.07 -25.46 -16.84
C VAL A 350 2.83 -24.36 -15.81
N SER A 351 3.15 -24.62 -14.55
CA SER A 351 3.11 -23.59 -13.51
C SER A 351 4.01 -22.40 -13.90
N PRO A 352 3.58 -21.16 -13.64
CA PRO A 352 4.41 -19.98 -13.91
C PRO A 352 5.66 -19.90 -13.02
N TYR A 353 5.71 -20.67 -11.92
CA TYR A 353 6.76 -20.58 -10.90
C TYR A 353 7.78 -21.72 -10.95
N ASP A 354 7.38 -22.94 -11.35
CA ASP A 354 8.28 -24.09 -11.50
C ASP A 354 7.84 -24.99 -12.66
N SER A 355 8.78 -25.29 -13.56
CA SER A 355 8.54 -26.17 -14.71
C SER A 355 8.19 -27.63 -14.35
N ASN A 356 8.40 -28.05 -13.11
CA ASN A 356 8.04 -29.39 -12.62
C ASN A 356 6.61 -29.46 -12.06
N ASP A 357 5.91 -28.32 -11.96
CA ASP A 357 4.56 -28.23 -11.44
C ASP A 357 3.57 -27.92 -12.58
N GLN A 358 2.30 -28.26 -12.37
CA GLN A 358 1.22 -27.89 -13.30
C GLN A 358 0.26 -26.89 -12.66
N GLY A 359 -0.06 -25.83 -13.39
CA GLY A 359 -1.10 -24.87 -13.05
C GLY A 359 -2.44 -25.27 -13.65
N ILE A 360 -3.52 -25.02 -12.91
CA ILE A 360 -4.91 -25.09 -13.38
C ILE A 360 -5.39 -23.65 -13.53
N PHE A 361 -5.92 -23.32 -14.70
CA PHE A 361 -6.30 -21.96 -15.05
C PHE A 361 -7.80 -21.88 -15.36
N LEU A 362 -8.52 -20.94 -14.75
CA LEU A 362 -9.89 -20.58 -15.06
C LEU A 362 -9.89 -19.58 -16.23
N GLU A 363 -10.56 -19.92 -17.32
CA GLU A 363 -10.65 -19.14 -18.54
C GLU A 363 -11.94 -18.31 -18.53
N VAL A 364 -11.80 -16.98 -18.46
CA VAL A 364 -12.95 -16.08 -18.58
C VAL A 364 -12.85 -15.25 -19.86
N ALA A 365 -13.89 -15.34 -20.68
CA ALA A 365 -13.90 -14.73 -22.01
C ALA A 365 -13.65 -13.21 -21.94
N GLY A 366 -12.54 -12.77 -22.55
CA GLY A 366 -12.15 -11.35 -22.60
C GLY A 366 -11.24 -10.90 -21.46
N MET A 367 -10.84 -11.81 -20.56
CA MET A 367 -9.89 -11.56 -19.47
C MET A 367 -8.65 -12.45 -19.63
N LYS A 368 -7.59 -12.17 -18.85
CA LYS A 368 -6.43 -13.07 -18.77
C LYS A 368 -6.84 -14.33 -18.01
N ASP A 369 -6.23 -15.45 -18.39
CA ASP A 369 -6.44 -16.73 -17.70
C ASP A 369 -6.02 -16.61 -16.23
N GLU A 370 -6.86 -17.13 -15.35
CA GLU A 370 -6.72 -17.02 -13.91
C GLU A 370 -6.14 -18.29 -13.30
N LEU A 371 -4.99 -18.24 -12.63
CA LEU A 371 -4.39 -19.42 -12.01
C LEU A 371 -5.12 -19.76 -10.70
N VAL A 372 -5.86 -20.87 -10.66
CA VAL A 372 -6.65 -21.22 -9.45
C VAL A 372 -5.99 -22.27 -8.56
N ALA A 373 -5.05 -23.05 -9.10
CA ALA A 373 -4.31 -24.05 -8.33
C ALA A 373 -2.98 -24.42 -8.99
N ILE A 374 -2.01 -24.84 -8.16
CA ILE A 374 -0.75 -25.45 -8.59
C ILE A 374 -0.63 -26.83 -7.96
N VAL A 375 -0.42 -27.85 -8.78
CA VAL A 375 -0.13 -29.21 -8.30
C VAL A 375 1.36 -29.49 -8.43
N LYS A 376 2.02 -29.69 -7.27
CA LYS A 376 3.47 -29.86 -7.17
C LYS A 376 3.95 -31.19 -7.72
N ASN A 377 5.07 -31.17 -8.44
CA ASN A 377 5.70 -32.35 -9.05
C ASN A 377 4.74 -33.15 -9.97
N SER A 378 3.83 -32.46 -10.64
CA SER A 378 2.87 -33.05 -11.57
C SER A 378 3.19 -32.63 -13.01
N ASN A 379 3.01 -33.53 -13.97
CA ASN A 379 3.26 -33.25 -15.38
C ASN A 379 2.26 -33.91 -16.35
N ASN A 380 1.17 -34.47 -15.82
CA ASN A 380 0.20 -35.26 -16.58
C ASN A 380 -1.26 -35.09 -16.09
N LEU A 381 -1.59 -33.99 -15.41
CA LEU A 381 -2.99 -33.65 -15.13
C LEU A 381 -3.79 -33.58 -16.42
N ASP A 382 -4.99 -34.17 -16.40
CA ASP A 382 -5.98 -34.14 -17.47
C ASP A 382 -7.32 -33.79 -16.86
N LEU A 383 -7.89 -32.64 -17.23
CA LEU A 383 -9.19 -32.17 -16.72
C LEU A 383 -10.36 -33.12 -17.03
N ASN A 384 -10.16 -34.07 -17.95
CA ASN A 384 -11.16 -35.11 -18.27
C ASN A 384 -10.97 -36.41 -17.47
N SER A 385 -9.96 -36.48 -16.59
CA SER A 385 -9.75 -37.63 -15.72
C SER A 385 -10.81 -37.70 -14.61
N ASN A 386 -10.84 -38.82 -13.88
CA ASN A 386 -11.71 -38.95 -12.71
C ASN A 386 -11.16 -38.24 -11.48
N ASP A 387 -10.02 -37.55 -11.60
CA ASP A 387 -9.36 -36.85 -10.50
C ASP A 387 -9.93 -35.44 -10.33
N PHE A 388 -10.80 -35.00 -11.25
CA PHE A 388 -11.48 -33.72 -11.21
C PHE A 388 -12.98 -33.90 -10.99
N VAL A 389 -13.53 -33.08 -10.11
CA VAL A 389 -14.96 -32.96 -9.87
C VAL A 389 -15.36 -31.52 -10.13
N PHE A 390 -16.31 -31.31 -11.04
CA PHE A 390 -16.88 -30.00 -11.35
C PHE A 390 -18.25 -29.90 -10.69
N VAL A 391 -18.49 -28.85 -9.90
CA VAL A 391 -19.68 -28.68 -9.04
C VAL A 391 -20.50 -27.43 -9.35
#